data_AF-A0A9Q6IJ22-F1
#
_entry.id   AF-A0A9Q6IJ22-F1
#
_cell.length_a   1.000
_cell.length_b   1.000
_cell.length_c   1.000
_cell.angle_alpha   90.00
_cell.angle_beta   90.00
_cell.angle_gamma   90.00
#
_symmetry.space_group_name_H-M   'P 1'
#
loop_
_entity.id
_entity.type
_entity.pdbx_description
1 polymer ?
#
loop_
_entity_poly.entity_id
_entity_poly.type
_entity_poly.pdbx_seq_one_letter_code
_entity_poly.pdbx_strand_id
1 'polypeptide(L)'
;MSEQEQELKQDQKQEYAYHPADLIEYAMDKPIGAARAALAIGLEDADVDPEVVIAELMGNMELNQRLLKKLAGALRKNPNKIIGEMPDRIQALQVERGLGL
;
A
#
# COMPACT_ATOMS: atom_id res chain seq x y z
N MET A 1 5.24 22.42 43.85
CA MET A 1 6.33 22.40 42.86
C MET A 1 6.41 20.97 42.31
N SER A 2 5.28 20.36 41.95
CA SER A 2 4.45 20.55 40.74
C SER A 2 5.04 19.76 39.57
N GLU A 3 4.34 18.67 39.26
CA GLU A 3 4.60 17.57 38.32
C GLU A 3 4.73 17.97 36.82
N GLN A 4 5.39 19.09 36.50
CA GLN A 4 5.37 19.68 35.15
C GLN A 4 6.65 19.43 34.31
N GLU A 5 7.52 18.50 34.73
CA GLU A 5 8.76 18.18 34.00
C GLU A 5 8.67 16.89 33.14
N GLN A 6 7.46 16.39 32.86
CA GLN A 6 7.25 15.22 32.00
C GLN A 6 6.57 15.50 30.64
N GLU A 7 6.21 16.75 30.32
CA GLU A 7 5.47 17.08 29.08
C GLU A 7 6.35 17.55 27.90
N LEU A 8 7.68 17.36 27.91
CA LEU A 8 8.57 17.92 26.87
C LEU A 8 9.45 16.90 26.11
N LYS A 9 9.11 15.60 26.12
CA LYS A 9 9.83 14.56 25.33
C LYS A 9 8.94 13.62 24.52
N GLN A 10 7.75 14.08 24.11
CA GLN A 10 6.90 13.34 23.18
C GLN A 10 6.49 14.16 21.95
N ASP A 11 7.31 15.13 21.55
CA ASP A 11 7.53 15.44 20.13
C ASP A 11 8.48 14.37 19.52
N GLN A 12 8.28 13.11 19.89
CA GLN A 12 8.75 12.03 19.04
C GLN A 12 7.71 12.00 17.93
N LYS A 13 8.07 12.51 16.76
CA LYS A 13 7.65 11.91 15.49
C LYS A 13 7.67 10.40 15.73
N GLN A 14 6.53 9.83 16.09
CA GLN A 14 6.26 8.44 15.88
C GLN A 14 6.16 8.34 14.38
N GLU A 15 7.32 8.36 13.72
CA GLU A 15 7.54 7.73 12.44
C GLU A 15 7.32 6.25 12.73
N TYR A 16 6.05 5.90 12.93
CA TYR A 16 5.59 4.55 12.87
C TYR A 16 5.84 4.21 11.42
N ALA A 17 7.04 3.70 11.13
CA ALA A 17 7.41 3.17 9.84
C ALA A 17 6.54 1.92 9.65
N TYR A 18 5.26 2.14 9.37
CA TYR A 18 4.35 1.09 8.98
C TYR A 18 5.00 0.45 7.78
N HIS A 19 5.30 -0.84 7.90
CA HIS A 19 5.79 -1.56 6.75
C HIS A 19 4.67 -1.45 5.70
N PRO A 20 4.98 -1.14 4.43
CA PRO A 20 3.95 -0.94 3.42
C PRO A 20 2.99 -2.12 3.33
N ALA A 21 3.50 -3.35 3.55
CA ALA A 21 2.68 -4.56 3.67
C ALA A 21 1.58 -4.50 4.76
N ASP A 22 1.85 -3.94 5.93
CA ASP A 22 0.87 -3.82 7.02
C ASP A 22 -0.29 -2.91 6.61
N LEU A 23 -0.02 -1.86 5.83
CA LEU A 23 -1.06 -0.99 5.27
C LEU A 23 -1.95 -1.75 4.28
N ILE A 24 -1.36 -2.64 3.48
CA ILE A 24 -2.11 -3.46 2.53
C ILE A 24 -2.95 -4.53 3.24
N GLU A 25 -2.43 -5.13 4.31
CA GLU A 25 -3.19 -6.05 5.15
C GLU A 25 -4.34 -5.32 5.84
N TYR A 26 -4.11 -4.09 6.33
CA TYR A 26 -5.16 -3.23 6.85
C TYR A 26 -6.23 -2.94 5.80
N ALA A 27 -5.84 -2.71 4.54
CA ALA A 27 -6.77 -2.44 3.44
C ALA A 27 -7.74 -3.61 3.13
N MET A 28 -7.38 -4.86 3.45
CA MET A 28 -8.20 -6.04 3.15
C MET A 28 -9.55 -6.04 3.87
N ASP A 29 -9.61 -5.46 5.07
CA ASP A 29 -10.81 -5.44 5.93
C ASP A 29 -11.60 -4.12 5.79
N LYS A 30 -11.16 -3.21 4.93
CA LYS A 30 -11.63 -1.82 4.91
C LYS A 30 -12.43 -1.49 3.67
N PRO A 31 -13.36 -0.52 3.76
CA PRO A 31 -14.07 -0.04 2.58
C PRO A 31 -13.09 0.54 1.54
N ILE A 32 -13.50 0.54 0.28
CA ILE A 32 -12.67 0.93 -0.88
C ILE A 32 -11.94 2.28 -0.68
N GLY A 33 -12.56 3.25 -0.01
CA GLY A 33 -11.95 4.55 0.27
C GLY A 33 -10.77 4.50 1.23
N ALA A 34 -10.84 3.66 2.27
CA ALA A 34 -9.74 3.45 3.20
C ALA A 34 -8.66 2.55 2.60
N ALA A 35 -9.06 1.53 1.82
CA ALA A 35 -8.13 0.72 1.05
C ALA A 35 -7.32 1.57 0.06
N ARG A 36 -7.96 2.52 -0.62
CA ARG A 36 -7.30 3.48 -1.53
C ARG A 36 -6.20 4.27 -0.83
N ALA A 37 -6.49 4.83 0.35
CA ALA A 37 -5.49 5.60 1.10
C ALA A 37 -4.33 4.71 1.54
N ALA A 38 -4.61 3.52 2.05
CA ALA A 38 -3.58 2.57 2.48
C ALA A 38 -2.72 2.08 1.31
N LEU A 39 -3.30 1.85 0.13
CA LEU A 39 -2.58 1.50 -1.10
C LEU A 39 -1.72 2.66 -1.60
N ALA A 40 -2.25 3.88 -1.61
CA ALA A 40 -1.49 5.05 -2.04
C ALA A 40 -0.24 5.27 -1.17
N ILE A 41 -0.37 5.12 0.14
CA ILE A 41 0.74 5.27 1.09
C ILE A 41 1.68 4.05 1.02
N GLY A 42 1.13 2.83 1.00
CA GLY A 42 1.92 1.59 1.00
C GLY A 42 2.63 1.32 -0.33
N LEU A 43 2.22 1.95 -1.42
CA LEU A 43 2.84 1.84 -2.74
C LEU A 43 3.60 3.10 -3.16
N GLU A 44 3.75 4.10 -2.28
CA GLU A 44 4.40 5.37 -2.61
C GLU A 44 5.85 5.18 -3.11
N ASP A 45 6.59 4.24 -2.52
CA ASP A 45 7.98 3.91 -2.88
C ASP A 45 8.10 2.66 -3.78
N ALA A 46 6.96 2.09 -4.20
CA ALA A 46 6.94 0.86 -4.98
C ALA A 46 7.01 1.13 -6.49
N ASP A 47 7.64 0.23 -7.24
CA ASP A 47 7.68 0.23 -8.73
C ASP A 47 6.31 -0.15 -9.37
N VAL A 48 5.20 0.14 -8.69
CA VAL A 48 3.85 -0.12 -9.17
C VAL A 48 2.98 1.08 -8.85
N ASP A 49 2.28 1.58 -9.85
CA ASP A 49 1.34 2.66 -9.67
C ASP A 49 0.12 2.22 -8.82
N PRO A 50 -0.18 2.90 -7.71
CA PRO A 50 -1.30 2.55 -6.85
C PRO A 50 -2.64 2.67 -7.57
N GLU A 51 -2.83 3.60 -8.51
CA GLU A 51 -4.11 3.79 -9.18
C GLU A 51 -4.47 2.62 -10.08
N VAL A 52 -3.48 1.99 -10.73
CA VAL A 52 -3.68 0.76 -11.51
C VAL A 52 -4.17 -0.37 -10.60
N VAL A 53 -3.56 -0.51 -9.43
CA VAL A 53 -3.98 -1.50 -8.43
C VAL A 53 -5.39 -1.20 -7.93
N ILE A 54 -5.69 0.07 -7.60
CA ILE A 54 -7.01 0.49 -7.13
C ILE A 54 -8.09 0.27 -8.21
N ALA A 55 -7.79 0.55 -9.48
CA ALA A 55 -8.70 0.33 -10.60
C ALA A 55 -9.04 -1.16 -10.76
N GLU A 56 -8.04 -2.04 -10.66
CA GLU A 56 -8.26 -3.49 -10.64
C GLU A 56 -9.12 -3.90 -9.44
N LEU A 57 -8.88 -3.29 -8.27
CA LEU A 57 -9.65 -3.59 -7.07
C LEU A 57 -11.13 -3.15 -7.18
N MET A 58 -11.43 -2.09 -7.92
CA MET A 58 -12.82 -1.68 -8.16
C MET A 58 -13.56 -2.61 -9.13
N GLY A 59 -12.82 -3.36 -9.97
CA GLY A 59 -13.40 -4.21 -11.00
C GLY A 59 -13.95 -5.54 -10.49
N ASN A 60 -13.41 -6.11 -9.40
CA ASN A 60 -13.81 -7.46 -8.96
C ASN A 60 -13.46 -7.79 -7.48
N MET A 61 -14.46 -7.81 -6.60
CA MET A 61 -14.28 -8.06 -5.16
C MET A 61 -13.58 -9.38 -4.78
N GLU A 62 -13.73 -10.47 -5.54
CA GLU A 62 -13.05 -11.74 -5.24
C GLU A 62 -11.57 -11.70 -5.64
N LEU A 63 -11.25 -11.01 -6.73
CA LEU A 63 -9.86 -10.79 -7.14
C LEU A 63 -9.14 -9.89 -6.12
N ASN A 64 -9.87 -9.03 -5.41
CA ASN A 64 -9.30 -8.10 -4.45
C ASN A 64 -8.54 -8.79 -3.33
N GLN A 65 -9.14 -9.80 -2.69
CA GLN A 65 -8.48 -10.45 -1.56
C GLN A 65 -7.21 -11.19 -1.98
N ARG A 66 -7.23 -11.83 -3.16
CA ARG A 66 -6.03 -12.51 -3.71
C ARG A 66 -4.97 -11.52 -4.13
N LEU A 67 -5.35 -10.42 -4.78
CA LEU A 67 -4.44 -9.36 -5.21
C LEU A 67 -3.79 -8.70 -4.01
N LEU A 68 -4.57 -8.25 -3.02
CA LEU A 68 -4.05 -7.64 -1.80
C LEU A 68 -3.11 -8.59 -1.05
N LYS A 69 -3.43 -9.89 -0.97
CA LYS A 69 -2.56 -10.88 -0.31
C LYS A 69 -1.24 -11.07 -1.04
N LYS A 70 -1.26 -11.10 -2.38
CA LYS A 70 -0.03 -11.10 -3.18
C LYS A 70 0.78 -9.83 -2.97
N LEU A 71 0.10 -8.68 -2.93
CA LEU A 71 0.71 -7.37 -2.81
C LEU A 71 1.38 -7.17 -1.45
N ALA A 72 0.73 -7.56 -0.35
CA ALA A 72 1.33 -7.61 0.98
C ALA A 72 2.55 -8.56 1.01
N GLY A 73 2.43 -9.75 0.40
CA GLY A 73 3.54 -10.71 0.31
C GLY A 73 4.75 -10.20 -0.47
N ALA A 74 4.50 -9.53 -1.61
CA ALA A 74 5.54 -8.93 -2.43
C ALA A 74 6.24 -7.78 -1.69
N LEU A 75 5.46 -6.92 -1.03
CA LEU A 75 6.00 -5.80 -0.25
C LEU A 75 6.89 -6.30 0.89
N ARG A 76 6.51 -7.37 1.60
CA ARG A 76 7.35 -7.98 2.64
C ARG A 76 8.69 -8.53 2.13
N LYS A 77 8.75 -8.97 0.88
CA LYS A 77 10.00 -9.46 0.27
C LYS A 77 10.88 -8.29 -0.17
N ASN A 78 10.32 -7.36 -0.93
CA ASN A 78 11.02 -6.19 -1.42
C ASN A 78 10.00 -5.09 -1.75
N PRO A 79 9.82 -4.07 -0.88
CA PRO A 79 8.78 -3.07 -1.05
C PRO A 79 8.92 -2.25 -2.34
N ASN A 80 10.15 -2.09 -2.84
CA ASN A 80 10.43 -1.19 -3.95
C ASN A 80 10.34 -1.90 -5.30
N LYS A 81 10.32 -3.24 -5.34
CA LYS A 81 10.37 -4.01 -6.59
C LYS A 81 9.35 -5.15 -6.58
N ILE A 82 8.07 -4.78 -6.59
CA ILE A 82 6.96 -5.73 -6.51
C ILE A 82 6.27 -6.02 -7.85
N ILE A 83 6.50 -5.22 -8.89
CA ILE A 83 5.81 -5.37 -10.20
C ILE A 83 5.91 -6.79 -10.76
N GLY A 84 7.06 -7.44 -10.63
CA GLY A 84 7.29 -8.82 -11.12
C GLY A 84 6.52 -9.90 -10.35
N GLU A 85 6.02 -9.60 -9.14
CA GLU A 85 5.18 -10.50 -8.34
C GLU A 85 3.67 -10.23 -8.56
N MET A 86 3.33 -9.16 -9.30
CA MET A 86 1.95 -8.78 -9.58
C MET A 86 1.35 -9.67 -10.67
N PRO A 87 0.00 -9.80 -10.74
CA PRO A 87 -0.65 -10.49 -11.85
C PRO A 87 -0.30 -9.86 -13.21
N ASP A 88 -0.23 -10.67 -14.26
CA ASP A 88 0.09 -10.22 -15.63
C ASP A 88 -0.77 -9.03 -16.10
N ARG A 89 -2.04 -8.98 -15.66
CA ARG A 89 -2.95 -7.87 -15.98
C ARG A 89 -2.47 -6.54 -15.40
N ILE A 90 -2.05 -6.52 -14.13
CA ILE A 90 -1.46 -5.32 -13.51
C ILE A 90 -0.16 -4.96 -14.20
N GLN A 91 0.70 -5.93 -14.48
CA GLN A 91 1.96 -5.68 -15.19
C GLN A 91 1.73 -5.05 -16.56
N ALA A 92 0.78 -5.57 -17.34
CA ALA A 92 0.40 -5.00 -18.63
C ALA A 92 -0.12 -3.57 -18.49
N LEU A 93 -1.02 -3.31 -17.54
CA LEU A 93 -1.58 -1.97 -17.29
C LEU A 93 -0.51 -0.97 -16.84
N GLN A 94 0.51 -1.39 -16.09
CA GLN A 94 1.65 -0.54 -15.74
C GLN A 94 2.48 -0.18 -16.96
N VAL A 95 2.69 -1.13 -17.88
CA VAL A 95 3.40 -0.88 -19.14
C VAL A 95 2.58 0.06 -20.03
N GLU A 96 1.27 -0.16 -20.17
CA GLU A 96 0.38 0.73 -20.94
C GLU A 96 0.40 2.17 -20.37
N ARG A 97 0.27 2.32 -19.06
CA ARG A 97 0.37 3.62 -18.38
C ARG A 97 1.74 4.27 -18.55
N GLY A 98 2.83 3.50 -18.45
CA GLY A 98 4.19 3.97 -18.66
C GLY A 98 4.46 4.41 -20.11
N LEU A 99 3.71 3.88 -21.07
CA LEU A 99 3.73 4.27 -22.48
C LEU A 99 2.77 5.43 -22.81
N GLY A 100 1.94 5.87 -21.87
CA GLY A 100 0.94 6.93 -22.07
C GLY A 100 -0.21 6.55 -23.00
N LEU A 101 -0.51 5.25 -23.11
CA LEU A 101 -1.56 4.67 -23.95
C LEU A 101 -2.85 4.49 -23.14
#